data_AF-C3ZV47-F1
#
_entry.id   AF-C3ZV47-F1
#
_cell.length_a   1.000
_cell.length_b   1.000
_cell.length_c   1.000
_cell.angle_alpha   90.00
_cell.angle_beta   90.00
_cell.angle_gamma   90.00
#
_symmetry.space_group_name_H-M   'P 1'
#
loop_
_entity.id
_entity.type
_entity.pdbx_description
1 polymer ?
#
loop_
_entity_poly.entity_id
_entity_poly.type
_entity_poly.pdbx_seq_one_letter_code
_entity_poly.pdbx_strand_id
1 'polypeptide(L)'
;MSIPGPDEVPFNGHPSTEANLNLYRGLVSPYYILLTNDDPLRRAFVLSTRLVDIGAKIPEVEEEFSEMAEECRSLGVDLLNQVRNRDEAAAILNCGDEVSPVIHGDDCKVKLSGLNMAVHHHQEKFVANRWSQRMVKECWYGPYHKPSSTGLAEYLRGMVLMLLTPILALIYLVAPMSRAGRFIRTPAVRFSMNMASFMTFLILVVLR
;
A
#
# COMPACT_ATOMS: atom_id res chain seq x y z
N MET A 1 20.52 -28.67 -0.61
CA MET A 1 19.14 -28.78 -1.13
C MET A 1 18.69 -27.36 -1.36
N SER A 2 18.80 -26.88 -2.60
CA SER A 2 18.59 -25.46 -2.92
C SER A 2 17.10 -25.15 -2.76
N ILE A 3 16.80 -24.14 -1.96
CA ILE A 3 15.44 -23.65 -1.71
C ILE A 3 14.96 -23.01 -3.02
N PRO A 4 13.85 -23.47 -3.62
CA PRO A 4 13.38 -22.92 -4.88
C PRO A 4 13.03 -21.44 -4.68
N GLY A 5 13.59 -20.60 -5.55
CA GLY A 5 13.41 -19.15 -5.48
C GLY A 5 11.94 -18.76 -5.49
N PRO A 6 11.59 -17.52 -5.08
CA PRO A 6 10.22 -17.00 -5.20
C PRO A 6 9.67 -17.07 -6.63
N ASP A 7 10.58 -17.25 -7.60
CA ASP A 7 10.30 -17.27 -9.01
C ASP A 7 10.23 -18.67 -9.62
N GLU A 8 10.76 -19.68 -8.95
CA GLU A 8 10.86 -21.04 -9.48
C GLU A 8 9.57 -21.82 -9.21
N VAL A 9 8.90 -22.21 -10.30
CA VAL A 9 7.84 -23.20 -10.27
C VAL A 9 8.48 -24.53 -9.87
N PRO A 10 8.05 -25.19 -8.78
CA PRO A 10 8.73 -26.40 -8.35
C PRO A 10 8.71 -27.49 -9.42
N PHE A 11 7.67 -27.57 -10.26
CA PHE A 11 7.53 -28.69 -11.21
C PHE A 11 6.65 -28.37 -12.44
N ASN A 12 7.01 -29.01 -13.58
CA ASN A 12 6.28 -29.08 -14.85
C ASN A 12 5.12 -30.11 -14.86
N GLY A 13 4.62 -30.53 -13.69
CA GLY A 13 3.53 -31.51 -13.58
C GLY A 13 2.14 -30.87 -13.67
N HIS A 14 1.12 -31.65 -14.04
CA HIS A 14 -0.27 -31.18 -14.01
C HIS A 14 -0.64 -30.85 -12.56
N PRO A 15 -0.97 -29.59 -12.21
CA PRO A 15 -1.15 -29.18 -10.82
C PRO A 15 -2.41 -29.75 -10.17
N SER A 16 -3.26 -30.48 -10.92
CA SER A 16 -4.44 -31.20 -10.40
C SER A 16 -4.12 -32.56 -9.76
N THR A 17 -2.86 -33.00 -9.71
CA THR A 17 -2.51 -34.24 -9.00
C THR A 17 -2.49 -33.99 -7.48
N GLU A 18 -3.09 -34.87 -6.67
CA GLU A 18 -3.15 -34.75 -5.20
C GLU A 18 -1.76 -34.50 -4.55
N ALA A 19 -0.70 -35.10 -5.10
CA ALA A 19 0.67 -34.89 -4.62
C ALA A 19 1.15 -33.44 -4.80
N ASN A 20 0.81 -32.81 -5.93
CA ASN A 20 1.15 -31.41 -6.20
C ASN A 20 0.35 -30.48 -5.30
N LEU A 21 -0.92 -30.79 -5.06
CA LEU A 21 -1.77 -30.01 -4.18
C LEU A 21 -1.28 -30.03 -2.73
N ASN A 22 -0.93 -31.21 -2.22
CA ASN A 22 -0.33 -31.35 -0.89
C ASN A 22 1.03 -30.63 -0.77
N LEU A 23 1.81 -30.59 -1.85
CA LEU A 23 3.05 -29.81 -1.89
C LEU A 23 2.76 -28.31 -1.76
N TYR A 24 1.82 -27.77 -2.54
CA TYR A 24 1.43 -26.37 -2.45
C TYR A 24 0.88 -26.02 -1.06
N ARG A 25 0.07 -26.90 -0.46
CA ARG A 25 -0.40 -26.75 0.92
C ARG A 25 0.76 -26.68 1.92
N GLY A 26 1.80 -27.49 1.73
CA GLY A 26 3.02 -27.41 2.52
C GLY A 26 3.79 -26.09 2.35
N LEU A 27 3.91 -25.60 1.11
CA LEU A 27 4.59 -24.33 0.80
C LEU A 27 3.86 -23.10 1.33
N VAL A 28 2.53 -23.17 1.39
CA VAL A 28 1.63 -22.11 1.88
C VAL A 28 1.63 -22.03 3.41
N SER A 29 2.06 -23.11 4.08
CA SER A 29 2.09 -23.16 5.54
C SER A 29 2.80 -21.94 6.14
N PRO A 30 2.15 -21.16 7.03
CA PRO A 30 2.72 -19.95 7.59
C PRO A 30 4.08 -20.17 8.26
N TYR A 31 4.23 -21.27 8.99
CA TYR A 31 5.48 -21.64 9.66
C TYR A 31 6.62 -21.91 8.66
N TYR A 32 6.30 -22.56 7.54
CA TYR A 32 7.29 -22.82 6.50
C TYR A 32 7.77 -21.51 5.88
N ILE A 33 6.85 -20.62 5.52
CA ILE A 33 7.18 -19.31 4.93
C ILE A 33 8.08 -18.50 5.87
N LEU A 34 7.72 -18.44 7.16
CA LEU A 34 8.44 -17.67 8.18
C LEU A 34 9.84 -18.20 8.49
N LEU A 35 10.04 -19.52 8.46
CA LEU A 35 11.32 -20.14 8.84
C LEU A 35 12.32 -20.26 7.69
N THR A 36 11.84 -20.25 6.44
CA THR A 36 12.68 -20.57 5.26
C THR A 36 13.03 -19.38 4.38
N ASN A 37 12.37 -18.23 4.54
CA ASN A 37 12.54 -17.07 3.67
C ASN A 37 13.05 -15.86 4.47
N ASP A 38 13.95 -15.08 3.86
CA ASP A 38 14.46 -13.83 4.44
C ASP A 38 13.39 -12.73 4.49
N ASP A 39 12.55 -12.63 3.44
CA ASP A 39 11.38 -11.75 3.40
C ASP A 39 10.08 -12.58 3.29
N PRO A 40 9.47 -12.96 4.43
CA PRO A 40 8.29 -13.81 4.45
C PRO A 40 7.05 -13.12 3.89
N LEU A 41 6.95 -11.80 3.99
CA LEU A 41 5.80 -11.04 3.47
C LEU A 41 5.82 -10.99 1.95
N ARG A 42 6.98 -10.70 1.35
CA ARG A 42 7.15 -10.77 -0.09
C ARG A 42 6.82 -12.16 -0.62
N ARG A 43 7.34 -13.21 0.03
CA ARG A 43 7.06 -14.59 -0.37
C ARG A 43 5.56 -14.90 -0.30
N ALA A 44 4.89 -14.55 0.80
CA ALA A 44 3.47 -14.80 0.97
C ALA A 44 2.61 -14.09 -0.09
N PHE A 45 2.90 -12.81 -0.39
CA PHE A 45 2.14 -12.06 -1.39
C PHE A 45 2.34 -12.61 -2.80
N VAL A 46 3.59 -12.86 -3.20
CA VAL A 46 3.90 -13.46 -4.51
C VAL A 46 3.24 -14.83 -4.65
N LEU A 47 3.32 -15.67 -3.61
CA LEU A 47 2.73 -17.00 -3.61
C LEU A 47 1.20 -16.92 -3.72
N SER A 48 0.54 -16.04 -2.95
CA SER A 48 -0.92 -15.88 -3.01
C SER A 48 -1.42 -15.47 -4.40
N THR A 49 -0.72 -14.54 -5.09
CA THR A 49 -1.10 -14.14 -6.46
C THR A 49 -0.91 -15.28 -7.45
N ARG A 50 0.21 -16.01 -7.34
CA ARG A 50 0.47 -17.16 -8.21
C ARG A 50 -0.56 -18.27 -8.05
N LEU A 51 -0.98 -18.57 -6.83
CA LEU A 51 -2.00 -19.60 -6.59
C LEU A 51 -3.33 -19.21 -7.25
N VAL A 52 -3.72 -17.94 -7.18
CA VAL A 52 -4.89 -17.44 -7.91
C VAL A 52 -4.70 -17.55 -9.42
N ASP A 53 -3.54 -17.17 -9.96
CA ASP A 53 -3.25 -17.25 -11.40
C ASP A 53 -3.25 -18.69 -11.92
N ILE A 54 -2.83 -19.65 -11.09
CA ILE A 54 -2.84 -21.08 -11.42
C ILE A 54 -4.27 -21.62 -11.31
N GLY A 55 -5.00 -21.28 -10.24
CA GLY A 55 -6.39 -21.68 -10.04
C GLY A 55 -7.30 -21.20 -11.17
N ALA A 56 -7.11 -19.97 -11.66
CA ALA A 56 -7.88 -19.42 -12.77
C ALA A 56 -7.70 -20.18 -14.10
N LYS A 57 -6.60 -20.94 -14.25
CA LYS A 57 -6.34 -21.76 -15.46
C LYS A 57 -6.97 -23.14 -15.36
N ILE A 58 -7.30 -23.62 -14.16
CA ILE A 58 -7.68 -25.00 -13.91
C ILE A 58 -8.88 -25.01 -12.94
N PRO A 59 -10.11 -25.06 -13.49
CA PRO A 59 -11.33 -24.90 -12.71
C PRO A 59 -11.53 -26.02 -11.67
N GLU A 60 -10.93 -27.20 -11.89
CA GLU A 60 -11.02 -28.36 -10.99
C GLU A 60 -10.40 -28.09 -9.60
N VAL A 61 -9.44 -27.18 -9.50
CA VAL A 61 -8.65 -26.91 -8.30
C VAL A 61 -8.72 -25.45 -7.85
N GLU A 62 -9.54 -24.64 -8.52
CA GLU A 62 -9.65 -23.20 -8.29
C GLU A 62 -10.02 -22.88 -6.82
N GLU A 63 -10.98 -23.61 -6.26
CA GLU A 63 -11.45 -23.40 -4.88
C GLU A 63 -10.34 -23.67 -3.86
N GLU A 64 -9.63 -24.80 -3.98
CA GLU A 64 -8.55 -25.19 -3.06
C GLU A 64 -7.37 -24.21 -3.16
N PHE A 65 -7.00 -23.78 -4.37
CA PHE A 65 -5.97 -22.77 -4.57
C PHE A 65 -6.36 -21.40 -4.02
N SER A 66 -7.64 -21.02 -4.13
CA SER A 66 -8.16 -19.77 -3.57
C SER A 66 -8.13 -19.78 -2.04
N GLU A 67 -8.49 -20.90 -1.40
CA GLU A 67 -8.38 -21.06 0.05
C GLU A 67 -6.93 -20.95 0.53
N MET A 68 -6.02 -21.69 -0.12
CA MET A 68 -4.58 -21.61 0.16
C MET A 68 -3.99 -20.21 -0.09
N ALA A 69 -4.44 -19.52 -1.14
CA ALA A 69 -4.04 -18.14 -1.38
C ALA A 69 -4.47 -17.25 -0.21
N GLU A 70 -5.67 -17.45 0.33
CA GLU A 70 -6.18 -16.67 1.45
C GLU A 70 -5.42 -16.92 2.76
N GLU A 71 -4.97 -18.16 3.02
CA GLU A 71 -4.05 -18.45 4.13
C GLU A 71 -2.72 -17.68 4.00
N CYS A 72 -2.17 -17.57 2.79
CA CYS A 72 -1.00 -16.72 2.56
C CYS A 72 -1.30 -15.24 2.84
N ARG A 73 -2.49 -14.74 2.46
CA ARG A 73 -2.87 -13.33 2.70
C ARG A 73 -3.05 -13.05 4.19
N SER A 74 -3.67 -13.98 4.93
CA SER A 74 -3.94 -13.82 6.36
C SER A 74 -2.65 -13.74 7.18
N LEU A 75 -1.60 -14.48 6.79
CA LEU A 75 -0.28 -14.39 7.41
C LEU A 75 0.23 -12.94 7.50
N GLY A 76 0.13 -12.18 6.40
CA GLY A 76 0.58 -10.78 6.40
C GLY A 76 -0.25 -9.88 7.32
N VAL A 77 -1.56 -10.13 7.38
CA VAL A 77 -2.48 -9.39 8.26
C VAL A 77 -2.18 -9.70 9.73
N ASP A 78 -1.91 -10.97 10.04
CA ASP A 78 -1.61 -11.43 11.39
C ASP A 78 -0.28 -10.87 11.91
N LEU A 79 0.75 -10.81 11.04
CA LEU A 79 2.01 -10.16 11.36
C LEU A 79 1.81 -8.67 11.71
N LEU A 80 1.01 -7.93 10.92
CA LEU A 80 0.69 -6.53 11.23
C LEU A 80 -0.14 -6.39 12.53
N ASN A 81 -1.00 -7.35 12.84
CA ASN A 81 -1.81 -7.31 14.05
C ASN A 81 -0.99 -7.49 15.33
N GLN A 82 0.13 -8.22 15.25
CA GLN A 82 1.06 -8.43 16.37
C GLN A 82 1.97 -7.24 16.65
N VAL A 83 2.06 -6.28 15.72
CA VAL A 83 2.88 -5.08 15.87
C VAL A 83 2.41 -4.21 17.04
N ARG A 84 3.36 -3.85 17.91
CA ARG A 84 3.11 -3.03 19.10
C ARG A 84 3.50 -1.57 18.89
N ASN A 85 4.57 -1.33 18.15
CA ASN A 85 5.15 0.00 18.00
C ASN A 85 5.01 0.55 16.58
N ARG A 86 5.01 1.88 16.47
CA ARG A 86 5.00 2.57 15.16
C ARG A 86 6.24 2.21 14.34
N ASP A 87 7.40 2.12 14.97
CA ASP A 87 8.66 1.86 14.27
C ASP A 87 8.71 0.44 13.70
N GLU A 88 8.17 -0.54 14.42
CA GLU A 88 7.96 -1.91 13.93
C GLU A 88 6.99 -1.94 12.74
N ALA A 89 5.87 -1.20 12.83
CA ALA A 89 4.91 -1.12 11.72
C ALA A 89 5.56 -0.50 10.48
N ALA A 90 6.37 0.53 10.68
CA ALA A 90 7.05 1.22 9.60
C ALA A 90 8.14 0.34 8.97
N ALA A 91 8.88 -0.43 9.77
CA ALA A 91 9.86 -1.40 9.28
C ALA A 91 9.21 -2.49 8.41
N ILE A 92 8.06 -3.02 8.84
CA ILE A 92 7.29 -4.02 8.09
C ILE A 92 6.74 -3.43 6.78
N LEU A 93 6.12 -2.25 6.83
CA LEU A 93 5.53 -1.61 5.65
C LEU A 93 6.56 -1.09 4.63
N ASN A 94 7.83 -0.97 5.05
CA ASN A 94 8.98 -0.65 4.20
C ASN A 94 9.82 -1.89 3.83
N CYS A 95 9.44 -3.11 4.23
CA CYS A 95 10.23 -4.33 4.00
C CYS A 95 11.72 -4.19 4.39
N GLY A 96 12.02 -3.48 5.48
CA GLY A 96 13.40 -3.33 5.97
C GLY A 96 14.32 -2.45 5.11
N ASP A 97 13.81 -1.70 4.13
CA ASP A 97 14.62 -0.70 3.42
C ASP A 97 15.08 0.37 4.44
N GLU A 98 16.38 0.63 4.57
CA GLU A 98 16.97 1.61 5.51
C GLU A 98 16.53 3.06 5.24
N VAL A 99 15.77 3.28 4.16
CA VAL A 99 15.12 4.55 3.86
C VAL A 99 14.00 4.77 4.88
N SER A 100 14.39 5.35 6.01
CA SER A 100 13.50 5.82 7.06
C SER A 100 12.25 6.47 6.45
N PRO A 101 11.03 6.07 6.85
CA PRO A 101 9.79 6.50 6.20
C PRO A 101 9.50 8.00 6.33
N VAL A 102 10.35 8.72 7.07
CA VAL A 102 10.10 10.10 7.48
C VAL A 102 11.41 10.90 7.54
N ILE A 103 12.16 10.99 6.43
CA ILE A 103 13.05 12.15 6.29
C ILE A 103 12.17 13.33 5.87
N HIS A 104 11.79 14.15 6.86
CA HIS A 104 11.22 15.48 6.64
C HIS A 104 12.30 16.44 6.12
N GLY A 105 12.79 16.16 4.91
CA GLY A 105 13.69 16.99 4.10
C GLY A 105 13.21 16.97 2.65
N ASP A 106 13.73 17.87 1.82
CA ASP A 106 13.18 18.33 0.53
C ASP A 106 12.61 17.30 -0.47
N ASP A 107 12.96 16.02 -0.33
CA ASP A 107 12.41 14.90 -1.09
C ASP A 107 11.46 14.04 -0.23
N CYS A 108 10.18 14.41 -0.20
CA CYS A 108 9.10 13.53 0.28
C CYS A 108 8.92 12.30 -0.64
N LYS A 109 9.88 11.38 -0.65
CA LYS A 109 9.68 10.03 -1.17
C LYS A 109 9.35 9.13 0.01
N VAL A 110 8.09 9.18 0.43
CA VAL A 110 7.50 8.13 1.26
C VAL A 110 7.52 6.85 0.41
N LYS A 111 8.58 6.06 0.54
CA LYS A 111 8.66 4.74 -0.10
C LYS A 111 8.14 3.71 0.89
N LEU A 112 6.82 3.58 0.99
CA LEU A 112 6.18 2.41 1.60
C LEU A 112 6.29 1.25 0.59
N SER A 113 7.51 0.78 0.33
CA SER A 113 7.82 -0.23 -0.69
C SER A 113 7.03 -1.52 -0.46
N GLY A 114 6.96 -1.99 0.79
CA GLY A 114 6.18 -3.14 1.21
C GLY A 114 4.67 -2.94 1.02
N LEU A 115 4.14 -1.75 1.36
CA LEU A 115 2.74 -1.43 1.11
C LEU A 115 2.42 -1.35 -0.39
N ASN A 116 3.32 -0.78 -1.21
CA ASN A 116 3.14 -0.70 -2.65
C ASN A 116 3.16 -2.10 -3.29
N MET A 117 4.03 -2.99 -2.81
CA MET A 117 4.03 -4.40 -3.19
C MET A 117 2.72 -5.07 -2.80
N ALA A 118 2.20 -4.82 -1.59
CA ALA A 118 0.91 -5.35 -1.16
C ALA A 118 -0.24 -4.87 -2.07
N VAL A 119 -0.23 -3.60 -2.49
CA VAL A 119 -1.20 -3.07 -3.46
C VAL A 119 -1.04 -3.75 -4.83
N HIS A 120 0.19 -3.94 -5.31
CA HIS A 120 0.46 -4.61 -6.58
C HIS A 120 -0.02 -6.07 -6.60
N HIS A 121 0.08 -6.77 -5.46
CA HIS A 121 -0.39 -8.13 -5.29
C HIS A 121 -1.85 -8.24 -4.80
N HIS A 122 -2.63 -7.15 -4.88
CA HIS A 122 -4.05 -7.11 -4.51
C HIS A 122 -4.35 -7.60 -3.08
N GLN A 123 -3.49 -7.26 -2.11
CA GLN A 123 -3.62 -7.67 -0.71
C GLN A 123 -4.55 -6.71 0.06
N GLU A 124 -5.84 -6.73 -0.25
CA GLU A 124 -6.81 -5.75 0.27
C GLU A 124 -6.89 -5.71 1.79
N LYS A 125 -6.94 -6.88 2.45
CA LYS A 125 -7.02 -6.98 3.92
C LYS A 125 -5.79 -6.40 4.62
N PHE A 126 -4.61 -6.58 4.02
CA PHE A 126 -3.36 -6.03 4.53
C PHE A 126 -3.32 -4.49 4.40
N VAL A 127 -3.75 -3.96 3.26
CA VAL A 127 -3.81 -2.51 3.01
C VAL A 127 -4.87 -1.86 3.89
N ALA A 128 -6.01 -2.51 4.13
CA ALA A 128 -7.09 -2.03 4.98
C ALA A 128 -6.77 -2.12 6.50
N ASN A 129 -5.66 -2.74 6.88
CA ASN A 129 -5.27 -2.87 8.30
C ASN A 129 -5.10 -1.49 8.96
N ARG A 130 -5.42 -1.40 10.26
CA ARG A 130 -5.30 -0.18 11.08
C ARG A 130 -3.92 0.47 10.99
N TRP A 131 -2.85 -0.31 10.93
CA TRP A 131 -1.47 0.20 10.91
C TRP A 131 -1.11 0.77 9.53
N SER A 132 -1.42 0.02 8.47
CA SER A 132 -1.29 0.46 7.07
C SER A 132 -2.04 1.78 6.85
N GLN A 133 -3.31 1.83 7.25
CA GLN A 133 -4.14 3.03 7.12
C GLN A 133 -3.63 4.21 7.96
N ARG A 134 -3.11 3.96 9.17
CA ARG A 134 -2.52 5.01 10.00
C ARG A 134 -1.28 5.61 9.34
N MET A 135 -0.36 4.77 8.86
CA MET A 135 0.85 5.25 8.18
C MET A 135 0.53 6.00 6.89
N VAL A 136 -0.42 5.49 6.09
CA VAL A 136 -0.90 6.21 4.90
C VAL A 136 -1.48 7.57 5.27
N LYS A 137 -2.28 7.68 6.34
CA LYS A 137 -2.82 8.97 6.81
C LYS A 137 -1.73 9.93 7.27
N GLU A 138 -0.74 9.44 8.00
CA GLU A 138 0.42 10.25 8.42
C GLU A 138 1.18 10.80 7.20
N CYS A 139 1.37 9.97 6.17
CA CYS A 139 2.01 10.38 4.93
C CYS A 139 1.11 11.32 4.10
N TRP A 140 -0.21 11.11 4.14
CA TRP A 140 -1.20 11.88 3.40
C TRP A 140 -1.29 13.33 3.89
N TYR A 141 -1.37 13.50 5.21
CA TYR A 141 -1.57 14.80 5.85
C TYR A 141 -0.25 15.49 6.24
N GLY A 142 0.83 14.72 6.40
CA GLY A 142 2.11 15.27 6.82
C GLY A 142 2.09 15.86 8.23
N PRO A 143 3.17 16.53 8.67
CA PRO A 143 3.30 17.06 10.03
C PRO A 143 2.43 18.28 10.31
N TYR A 144 1.94 18.95 9.26
CA TYR A 144 1.27 20.26 9.33
C TYR A 144 -0.26 20.17 9.29
N HIS A 145 -0.81 19.02 8.91
CA HIS A 145 -2.25 18.83 8.79
C HIS A 145 -2.68 17.74 9.78
N LYS A 146 -3.50 18.13 10.77
CA LYS A 146 -4.22 17.17 11.60
C LYS A 146 -5.69 17.26 11.22
N PRO A 147 -6.35 16.14 10.89
CA PRO A 147 -7.79 16.13 10.64
C PRO A 147 -8.52 16.63 11.90
N SER A 148 -9.56 17.43 11.70
CA SER A 148 -10.37 17.97 12.79
C SER A 148 -11.38 16.91 13.23
N SER A 149 -11.72 16.85 14.52
CA SER A 149 -12.78 15.94 14.99
C SER A 149 -14.17 16.35 14.48
N THR A 150 -14.33 17.60 14.05
CA THR A 150 -15.59 18.14 13.52
C THR A 150 -15.58 18.18 12.00
N GLY A 151 -16.46 17.39 11.37
CA GLY A 151 -16.54 17.29 9.90
C GLY A 151 -16.83 18.62 9.20
N LEU A 152 -17.55 19.54 9.85
CA LEU A 152 -17.80 20.88 9.33
C LEU A 152 -16.51 21.70 9.16
N ALA A 153 -15.58 21.61 10.11
CA ALA A 153 -14.32 22.35 10.04
C ALA A 153 -13.42 21.83 8.91
N GLU A 154 -13.44 20.51 8.65
CA GLU A 154 -12.71 19.92 7.52
C GLU A 154 -13.28 20.37 6.18
N TYR A 155 -14.61 20.40 6.06
CA TYR A 155 -15.28 20.89 4.86
C TYR A 155 -14.95 22.37 4.59
N LEU A 156 -15.07 23.24 5.60
CA LEU A 156 -14.71 24.66 5.47
C LEU A 156 -13.24 24.82 5.07
N ARG A 157 -12.33 24.05 5.68
CA ARG A 157 -10.91 24.08 5.33
C ARG A 157 -10.67 23.64 3.88
N GLY A 158 -11.38 22.61 3.41
CA GLY A 158 -11.34 22.16 2.01
C GLY A 158 -11.84 23.24 1.04
N MET A 159 -12.95 23.90 1.37
CA MET A 159 -13.50 25.01 0.57
C MET A 159 -12.52 26.19 0.49
N VAL A 160 -11.90 26.55 1.62
CA VAL A 160 -10.89 27.61 1.68
C VAL A 160 -9.65 27.26 0.84
N LEU A 161 -9.17 26.02 0.91
CA LEU A 161 -8.06 25.53 0.06
C LEU A 161 -8.42 25.56 -1.43
N MET A 162 -9.64 25.19 -1.79
CA MET A 162 -10.14 25.24 -3.17
C MET A 162 -10.16 26.68 -3.70
N LEU A 163 -10.66 27.65 -2.93
CA LEU A 163 -10.68 29.07 -3.30
C LEU A 163 -9.29 29.71 -3.38
N LEU A 164 -8.38 29.33 -2.47
CA LEU A 164 -7.00 29.84 -2.43
C LEU A 164 -6.06 29.15 -3.43
N THR A 165 -6.51 28.10 -4.13
CA THR A 165 -5.70 27.34 -5.10
C THR A 165 -4.89 28.20 -6.09
N PRO A 166 -5.44 29.23 -6.76
CA PRO A 166 -4.65 30.06 -7.68
C PRO A 166 -3.53 30.84 -6.98
N ILE A 167 -3.76 31.30 -5.75
CA ILE A 167 -2.75 32.01 -4.94
C ILE A 167 -1.66 31.03 -4.49
N LEU A 168 -2.04 29.81 -4.06
CA LEU A 168 -1.08 28.77 -3.68
C LEU A 168 -0.19 28.37 -4.87
N ALA A 169 -0.76 28.24 -6.07
CA ALA A 169 -0.01 27.93 -7.28
C ALA A 169 1.04 29.02 -7.60
N LEU A 170 0.67 30.30 -7.46
CA LEU A 170 1.59 31.42 -7.66
C LEU A 170 2.73 31.42 -6.64
N ILE A 171 2.43 31.17 -5.36
CA ILE A 171 3.43 31.09 -4.29
C ILE A 171 4.42 29.95 -4.54
N TYR A 172 3.94 28.80 -5.02
CA TYR A 172 4.80 27.67 -5.37
C TYR A 172 5.78 28.01 -6.50
N LEU A 173 5.35 28.81 -7.48
CA LEU A 173 6.18 29.25 -8.61
C LEU A 173 7.27 30.23 -8.16
N VAL A 174 6.94 31.18 -7.29
CA VAL A 174 7.87 32.25 -6.87
C VAL A 174 8.83 31.82 -5.77
N ALA A 175 8.37 31.03 -4.78
CA ALA A 175 9.16 30.69 -3.60
C ALA A 175 8.96 29.23 -3.16
N PRO A 176 9.53 28.25 -3.88
CA PRO A 176 9.33 26.83 -3.61
C PRO A 176 9.89 26.36 -2.26
N MET A 177 10.90 27.05 -1.71
CA MET A 177 11.53 26.73 -0.43
C MET A 177 10.83 27.35 0.80
N SER A 178 9.75 28.12 0.58
CA SER A 178 9.00 28.75 1.66
C SER A 178 8.21 27.74 2.51
N ARG A 179 7.74 28.16 3.70
CA ARG A 179 6.84 27.34 4.54
C ARG A 179 5.56 26.94 3.79
N ALA A 180 5.03 27.84 2.95
CA ALA A 180 3.88 27.58 2.10
C ALA A 180 4.22 26.58 0.98
N GLY A 181 5.41 26.69 0.36
CA GLY A 181 5.90 25.71 -0.62
C GLY A 181 6.00 24.31 -0.04
N ARG A 182 6.54 24.16 1.18
CA ARG A 182 6.56 22.86 1.89
C ARG A 182 5.17 22.32 2.21
N PHE A 183 4.22 23.19 2.59
CA PHE A 183 2.82 22.79 2.80
C PHE A 183 2.17 22.26 1.50
N ILE A 184 2.40 22.92 0.37
CA ILE A 184 1.88 22.51 -0.95
C ILE A 184 2.47 21.18 -1.42
N ARG A 185 3.68 20.81 -1.00
CA ARG A 185 4.28 19.52 -1.34
C ARG A 185 3.59 18.31 -0.68
N THR A 186 2.72 18.54 0.30
CA THR A 186 1.92 17.49 0.95
C THR A 186 0.91 16.90 -0.04
N PRO A 187 0.78 15.56 -0.14
CA PRO A 187 -0.10 14.92 -1.13
C PRO A 187 -1.58 15.32 -0.98
N ALA A 188 -2.08 15.51 0.25
CA ALA A 188 -3.44 16.00 0.48
C ALA A 188 -3.71 17.36 -0.18
N VAL A 189 -2.76 18.29 -0.09
CA VAL A 189 -2.90 19.65 -0.65
C VAL A 189 -2.83 19.60 -2.17
N ARG A 190 -1.89 18.83 -2.73
CA ARG A 190 -1.80 18.61 -4.18
C ARG A 190 -3.08 18.02 -4.75
N PHE A 191 -3.65 17.03 -4.07
CA PHE A 191 -4.93 16.45 -4.45
C PHE A 191 -6.05 17.49 -4.44
N SER A 192 -6.13 18.29 -3.37
CA SER A 192 -7.13 19.37 -3.27
C SER A 192 -6.97 20.42 -4.37
N MET A 193 -5.74 20.82 -4.71
CA MET A 193 -5.47 21.79 -5.80
C MET A 193 -5.84 21.22 -7.17
N ASN A 194 -5.51 19.96 -7.45
CA ASN A 194 -5.91 19.31 -8.70
C ASN A 194 -7.45 19.20 -8.80
N MET A 195 -8.11 18.83 -7.70
CA MET A 195 -9.57 18.77 -7.62
C MET A 195 -10.20 20.15 -7.83
N ALA A 196 -9.63 21.21 -7.25
CA ALA A 196 -10.06 22.59 -7.44
C ALA A 196 -9.92 23.04 -8.90
N SER A 197 -8.79 22.73 -9.54
CA SER A 197 -8.57 23.03 -10.96
C SER A 197 -9.55 22.28 -11.86
N PHE A 198 -9.89 21.04 -11.52
CA PHE A 198 -10.87 20.26 -12.26
C PHE A 198 -12.29 20.82 -12.10
N MET A 199 -12.69 21.18 -10.88
CA MET A 199 -14.00 21.78 -10.61
C MET A 199 -14.16 23.14 -11.28
N THR A 200 -13.13 24.00 -11.24
CA THR A 200 -13.15 25.29 -11.94
C THR A 200 -13.26 25.12 -13.45
N PHE A 201 -12.56 24.14 -14.04
CA PHE A 201 -12.73 23.77 -15.44
C PHE A 201 -14.17 23.35 -15.76
N LEU A 202 -14.77 22.47 -14.95
CA LEU A 202 -16.17 22.05 -15.14
C LEU A 202 -17.14 23.23 -15.06
N ILE A 203 -16.95 24.15 -14.11
CA ILE A 203 -17.79 25.35 -13.98
C ILE A 203 -17.67 26.22 -15.24
N LEU A 204 -16.46 26.43 -15.76
CA LEU A 204 -16.26 27.19 -16.99
C LEU A 204 -16.89 26.51 -18.21
N VAL A 205 -16.87 25.17 -18.27
CA VAL A 205 -17.52 24.40 -19.35
C VAL A 205 -19.03 24.51 -19.28
N VAL A 206 -19.63 24.45 -18.09
CA VAL A 206 -21.10 24.57 -17.92
C VAL A 206 -21.59 26.00 -18.14
N LEU A 207 -20.77 27.00 -17.79
CA LEU A 207 -21.07 28.41 -18.01
C LEU A 207 -20.91 28.84 -19.48
N ARG A 208 -20.17 28.06 -20.27
CA ARG A 208 -19.97 28.26 -21.71
C ARG A 208 -21.11 27.64 -22.51
#